data_AF-A0A7C5LHX1-F1
#
_entry.id   AF-A0A7C5LHX1-F1
#
_cell.length_a   1.000
_cell.length_b   1.000
_cell.length_c   1.000
_cell.angle_alpha   90.00
_cell.angle_beta   90.00
_cell.angle_gamma   90.00
#
_symmetry.space_group_name_H-M   'P 1'
#
loop_
_entity.id
_entity.type
_entity.pdbx_description
1 polymer ?
#
loop_
_entity_poly.entity_id
_entity_poly.type
_entity_poly.pdbx_seq_one_letter_code
_entity_poly.pdbx_strand_id
1 'polypeptide(L)'
;MAGYLFVPAERVPEEFNGGFSLYAAAWPLVAIYPGHRFQTGLCGTWMHPQWEPDKKPAEKCYTDIEGGLGWWRDTHFPTITPKFIMGGVAPNFRWIANGPGYGAGSWEKPRGQYGVAQLSPWLLFPLDGLNLKQGTCGELFGYGYLPLPLTNPKTTTAGKNVPTGNHCWTLFLNTANFKGPVAFFTPFFWSQATIENPEWAGLMLDSRPAGPNKAIQMETQHIPAIICTSATGQVYARLSPTSFPVGPDGYSVLIHRLTAYKKAALWDDVKRWFDGGAPATGQIKADASVVHTFRQGGGSNWSIYPPRTPREEKAPLAWKSFATSFTPNPVTFGYRWNEQLTRKSGSLVTLPEYYRLDTTGKKPQWTVVSPKDVPPELGLTQYRFETPKEKPQEPRTTPDDPTSCWKKPGPVAGPFRARLGDGSVVTYYWYRFADQPAMLNADLTPEEREVVQKRVELLHRAWTKDRNYLPPPDVGTLAHLDPALIVTPPPGLEVGYVPIATRQELDVSR
;
A
#
# COMPACT_ATOMS: atom_id res chain seq x y z
N MET A 1 -17.06 -1.52 13.15
CA MET A 1 -16.63 -2.85 12.66
C MET A 1 -15.14 -2.82 12.35
N ALA A 2 -14.43 -3.90 12.65
CA ALA A 2 -13.00 -4.06 12.38
C ALA A 2 -12.61 -5.55 12.36
N GLY A 3 -11.44 -5.87 11.80
CA GLY A 3 -10.85 -7.21 11.68
C GLY A 3 -10.21 -7.42 10.31
N TYR A 4 -10.16 -8.66 9.85
CA TYR A 4 -9.47 -9.08 8.63
C TYR A 4 -10.37 -9.92 7.73
N LEU A 5 -10.19 -9.77 6.42
CA LEU A 5 -10.50 -10.82 5.45
C LEU A 5 -9.26 -11.66 5.16
N PHE A 6 -9.44 -12.96 5.01
CA PHE A 6 -8.35 -13.91 4.80
C PHE A 6 -8.39 -14.51 3.39
N VAL A 7 -7.26 -14.43 2.70
CA VAL A 7 -7.06 -15.00 1.36
C VAL A 7 -6.02 -16.13 1.47
N PRO A 8 -6.44 -17.40 1.56
CA PRO A 8 -5.52 -18.51 1.74
C PRO A 8 -4.82 -18.87 0.42
N ALA A 9 -3.49 -18.86 0.43
CA ALA A 9 -2.64 -19.35 -0.66
C ALA A 9 -1.87 -20.60 -0.25
N GLU A 10 -1.56 -21.47 -1.19
CA GLU A 10 -0.57 -22.53 -1.03
C GLU A 10 0.82 -21.94 -0.78
N ARG A 11 1.65 -22.70 -0.06
CA ARG A 11 3.04 -22.30 0.13
C ARG A 11 3.83 -22.60 -1.13
N VAL A 12 4.81 -21.75 -1.41
CA VAL A 12 5.83 -21.97 -2.43
C VAL A 12 7.19 -22.16 -1.76
N PRO A 13 8.20 -22.71 -2.46
CA PRO A 13 9.53 -22.95 -1.89
C PRO A 13 10.19 -21.68 -1.35
N GLU A 14 10.92 -21.80 -0.24
CA GLU A 14 11.49 -20.66 0.50
C GLU A 14 12.59 -19.91 -0.29
N GLU A 15 13.16 -20.49 -1.34
CA GLU A 15 14.14 -19.81 -2.20
C GLU A 15 13.55 -18.69 -3.09
N PHE A 16 12.23 -18.60 -3.21
CA PHE A 16 11.55 -17.50 -3.91
C PHE A 16 11.43 -16.25 -3.02
N ASN A 17 12.56 -15.84 -2.44
CA ASN A 17 12.64 -14.80 -1.41
C ASN A 17 13.14 -13.42 -1.92
N GLY A 18 13.19 -13.25 -3.23
CA GLY A 18 13.65 -12.05 -3.93
C GLY A 18 12.58 -10.98 -4.16
N GLY A 19 11.39 -11.11 -3.53
CA GLY A 19 10.31 -10.15 -3.65
C GLY A 19 8.98 -10.78 -4.05
N PHE A 20 7.97 -9.94 -4.29
CA PHE A 20 6.64 -10.39 -4.67
C PHE A 20 5.95 -9.39 -5.61
N SER A 21 4.89 -9.84 -6.28
CA SER A 21 3.87 -8.96 -6.86
C SER A 21 2.49 -9.59 -6.75
N LEU A 22 1.46 -8.78 -6.91
CA LEU A 22 0.07 -9.21 -6.97
C LEU A 22 -0.77 -8.18 -7.73
N TYR A 23 -1.97 -8.60 -8.12
CA TYR A 23 -3.03 -7.71 -8.60
C TYR A 23 -4.15 -7.68 -7.57
N ALA A 24 -4.38 -6.51 -6.98
CA ALA A 24 -5.48 -6.29 -6.05
C ALA A 24 -6.59 -5.49 -6.72
N ALA A 25 -7.85 -5.88 -6.55
CA ALA A 25 -8.96 -5.06 -6.99
C ALA A 25 -8.99 -3.74 -6.22
N ALA A 26 -9.29 -2.63 -6.91
CA ALA A 26 -9.49 -1.31 -6.33
C ALA A 26 -10.96 -0.91 -6.46
N TRP A 27 -11.60 -0.49 -5.37
CA TRP A 27 -13.01 -0.07 -5.40
C TRP A 27 -13.37 0.81 -4.21
N PRO A 28 -14.48 1.56 -4.26
CA PRO A 28 -15.03 2.25 -3.09
C PRO A 28 -15.66 1.25 -2.12
N LEU A 29 -14.99 0.98 -0.99
CA LEU A 29 -15.52 0.06 0.02
C LEU A 29 -16.80 0.60 0.67
N VAL A 30 -16.91 1.93 0.79
CA VAL A 30 -18.03 2.63 1.43
C VAL A 30 -18.66 3.60 0.43
N ALA A 31 -19.98 3.72 0.47
CA ALA A 31 -20.70 4.65 -0.41
C ALA A 31 -20.49 6.12 -0.04
N ILE A 32 -20.26 6.38 1.26
CA ILE A 32 -20.03 7.71 1.82
C ILE A 32 -18.76 7.63 2.66
N TYR A 33 -17.82 8.55 2.43
CA TYR A 33 -16.58 8.58 3.21
C TYR A 33 -16.87 9.00 4.66
N PRO A 34 -16.48 8.21 5.68
CA PRO A 34 -16.93 8.44 7.04
C PRO A 34 -15.99 9.33 7.88
N GLY A 35 -15.14 10.12 7.23
CA GLY A 35 -14.20 11.04 7.88
C GLY A 35 -12.85 10.41 8.20
N HIS A 36 -11.93 11.20 8.76
CA HIS A 36 -10.51 10.83 8.92
C HIS A 36 -10.24 9.73 9.94
N ARG A 37 -11.27 9.22 10.64
CA ARG A 37 -11.14 8.02 11.49
C ARG A 37 -11.26 6.71 10.70
N PHE A 38 -11.67 6.79 9.43
CA PHE A 38 -11.73 5.63 8.55
C PHE A 38 -10.34 5.05 8.35
N GLN A 39 -10.22 3.73 8.51
CA GLN A 39 -8.99 3.05 8.15
C GLN A 39 -9.30 1.62 7.74
N THR A 40 -8.89 1.31 6.51
CA THR A 40 -8.93 -0.03 5.94
C THR A 40 -7.95 -0.09 4.79
N GLY A 41 -7.12 -1.13 4.76
CA GLY A 41 -6.52 -1.58 3.52
C GLY A 41 -7.59 -2.24 2.64
N LEU A 42 -7.31 -2.35 1.35
CA LEU A 42 -7.84 -3.40 0.51
C LEU A 42 -6.93 -4.63 0.62
N CYS A 43 -7.17 -5.68 -0.15
CA CYS A 43 -6.36 -6.89 -0.06
C CYS A 43 -4.89 -6.60 -0.41
N GLY A 44 -3.98 -6.97 0.50
CA GLY A 44 -2.54 -6.76 0.39
C GLY A 44 -1.76 -7.77 1.22
N THR A 45 -0.51 -7.46 1.53
CA THR A 45 0.41 -8.35 2.27
C THR A 45 1.45 -7.58 3.07
N TRP A 46 2.08 -8.25 4.03
CA TRP A 46 3.20 -7.74 4.83
C TRP A 46 4.49 -8.45 4.45
N MET A 47 5.44 -7.69 3.89
CA MET A 47 6.73 -8.20 3.44
C MET A 47 7.77 -8.10 4.54
N HIS A 48 7.91 -9.17 5.32
CA HIS A 48 8.96 -9.27 6.35
C HIS A 48 10.30 -9.79 5.78
N PRO A 49 11.44 -9.47 6.44
CA PRO A 49 12.69 -10.19 6.27
C PRO A 49 12.52 -11.69 6.49
N GLN A 50 13.21 -12.50 5.69
CA GLN A 50 13.35 -13.92 5.95
C GLN A 50 14.52 -14.15 6.91
N TRP A 51 14.26 -14.92 7.96
CA TRP A 51 15.27 -15.36 8.92
C TRP A 51 15.33 -16.88 8.93
N GLU A 52 16.52 -17.40 9.20
CA GLU A 52 16.63 -18.77 9.68
C GLU A 52 15.88 -18.87 11.02
N PRO A 53 15.20 -19.99 11.32
CA PRO A 53 14.36 -20.13 12.52
C PRO A 53 15.08 -19.77 13.83
N ASP A 54 16.39 -20.09 13.94
CA ASP A 54 17.24 -19.81 15.09
C ASP A 54 17.82 -18.37 15.11
N LYS A 55 17.69 -17.64 14.00
CA LYS A 55 18.18 -16.26 13.82
C LYS A 55 17.06 -15.22 13.79
N LYS A 56 15.81 -15.64 13.93
CA LYS A 56 14.68 -14.71 14.01
C LYS A 56 14.87 -13.81 15.25
N PRO A 57 14.94 -12.48 15.08
CA PRO A 57 14.97 -11.57 16.22
C PRO A 57 13.78 -11.83 17.12
N ALA A 58 13.95 -11.66 18.44
CA ALA A 58 12.82 -11.56 19.35
C ALA A 58 11.89 -10.39 18.92
N GLU A 59 10.77 -10.19 19.61
CA GLU A 59 9.75 -9.16 19.29
C GLU A 59 10.28 -7.71 19.17
N LYS A 60 11.55 -7.47 19.49
CA LYS A 60 12.24 -6.19 19.43
C LYS A 60 12.71 -5.76 18.03
N CYS A 61 12.49 -6.51 16.95
CA CYS A 61 12.88 -6.09 15.59
C CYS A 61 11.77 -6.34 14.55
N TYR A 62 10.55 -5.92 14.86
CA TYR A 62 9.45 -5.99 13.89
C TYR A 62 9.69 -5.02 12.74
N THR A 63 9.82 -5.52 11.51
CA THR A 63 9.97 -4.70 10.31
C THR A 63 9.29 -5.34 9.10
N ASP A 64 8.72 -4.51 8.23
CA ASP A 64 8.09 -4.94 6.98
C ASP A 64 7.94 -3.82 5.94
N ILE A 65 7.43 -4.23 4.77
CA ILE A 65 6.70 -3.36 3.86
C ILE A 65 5.23 -3.84 3.85
N GLU A 66 4.32 -2.99 4.31
CA GLU A 66 2.90 -3.30 4.54
C GLU A 66 1.91 -2.42 3.78
N GLY A 67 2.41 -1.47 2.97
CA GLY A 67 1.57 -0.61 2.15
C GLY A 67 0.75 -1.35 1.09
N GLY A 68 -0.03 -0.59 0.34
CA GLY A 68 -0.96 -1.13 -0.63
C GLY A 68 -2.08 -0.14 -0.92
N LEU A 69 -3.19 -0.63 -1.45
CA LEU A 69 -4.41 0.16 -1.65
C LEU A 69 -5.18 0.30 -0.34
N GLY A 70 -5.73 1.49 -0.07
CA GLY A 70 -6.62 1.68 1.07
C GLY A 70 -6.80 3.13 1.48
N TRP A 71 -7.16 3.28 2.76
CA TRP A 71 -7.30 4.52 3.50
C TRP A 71 -6.72 4.32 4.89
N TRP A 72 -6.02 5.33 5.37
CA TRP A 72 -5.36 5.36 6.66
C TRP A 72 -5.85 6.57 7.45
N ARG A 73 -5.70 6.55 8.78
CA ARG A 73 -6.12 7.68 9.64
C ARG A 73 -5.44 9.01 9.28
N ASP A 74 -4.29 8.91 8.63
CA ASP A 74 -3.47 10.00 8.14
C ASP A 74 -3.66 10.25 6.62
N THR A 75 -4.64 9.62 5.96
CA THR A 75 -5.05 10.01 4.60
C THR A 75 -5.66 11.40 4.67
N HIS A 76 -4.99 12.35 4.04
CA HIS A 76 -5.15 13.79 4.25
C HIS A 76 -6.16 14.44 3.31
N PHE A 77 -6.28 13.93 2.09
CA PHE A 77 -7.27 14.38 1.11
C PHE A 77 -8.08 13.16 0.65
N PRO A 78 -8.93 12.60 1.54
CA PRO A 78 -9.62 11.36 1.26
C PRO A 78 -10.79 11.53 0.28
N THR A 79 -11.03 10.47 -0.48
CA THR A 79 -12.27 10.27 -1.25
C THR A 79 -12.80 8.86 -0.99
N ILE A 80 -13.94 8.50 -1.59
CA ILE A 80 -14.38 7.10 -1.61
C ILE A 80 -13.51 6.21 -2.51
N THR A 81 -12.61 6.75 -3.33
CA THR A 81 -11.64 5.97 -4.13
C THR A 81 -10.39 5.72 -3.26
N PRO A 82 -9.84 4.50 -3.21
CA PRO A 82 -8.65 4.20 -2.41
C PRO A 82 -7.43 4.91 -2.98
N LYS A 83 -6.44 5.13 -2.12
CA LYS A 83 -5.09 5.56 -2.50
C LYS A 83 -4.10 4.42 -2.36
N PHE A 84 -2.93 4.54 -2.97
CA PHE A 84 -1.81 3.64 -2.76
C PHE A 84 -0.69 4.31 -1.96
N ILE A 85 -0.17 3.64 -0.92
CA ILE A 85 1.06 4.04 -0.21
C ILE A 85 2.07 2.89 -0.19
N MET A 86 3.34 3.22 0.03
CA MET A 86 4.40 2.21 0.08
C MET A 86 4.48 1.48 1.42
N GLY A 87 4.27 2.17 2.53
CA GLY A 87 4.14 1.60 3.89
C GLY A 87 5.34 0.78 4.37
N GLY A 88 6.54 1.35 4.41
CA GLY A 88 7.70 0.70 5.03
C GLY A 88 7.76 0.96 6.53
N VAL A 89 7.90 -0.08 7.34
CA VAL A 89 7.99 0.00 8.81
C VAL A 89 9.36 -0.48 9.25
N ALA A 90 10.22 0.45 9.67
CA ALA A 90 11.47 0.11 10.34
C ALA A 90 11.20 -0.36 11.78
N PRO A 91 12.17 -0.98 12.48
CA PRO A 91 11.97 -1.71 13.73
C PRO A 91 10.97 -1.08 14.72
N ASN A 92 9.92 -1.83 15.03
CA ASN A 92 8.89 -1.53 16.03
C ASN A 92 8.17 -0.19 15.82
N PHE A 93 7.86 0.16 14.57
CA PHE A 93 7.15 1.40 14.21
C PHE A 93 7.90 2.69 14.59
N ARG A 94 9.22 2.59 14.82
CA ARG A 94 10.03 3.75 15.17
C ARG A 94 10.18 4.70 13.98
N TRP A 95 10.33 4.14 12.78
CA TRP A 95 10.26 4.88 11.51
C TRP A 95 9.24 4.24 10.58
N ILE A 96 8.46 5.08 9.92
CA ILE A 96 7.43 4.68 8.96
C ILE A 96 7.56 5.59 7.74
N ALA A 97 7.76 5.00 6.56
CA ALA A 97 7.86 5.74 5.31
C ALA A 97 6.76 5.28 4.34
N ASN A 98 5.89 6.21 3.95
CA ASN A 98 4.68 5.92 3.18
C ASN A 98 4.80 6.32 1.69
N GLY A 99 5.85 7.06 1.34
CA GLY A 99 6.20 7.46 -0.03
C GLY A 99 7.27 8.54 -0.03
N PRO A 100 7.71 9.03 -1.21
CA PRO A 100 8.67 10.13 -1.30
C PRO A 100 8.15 11.38 -0.56
N GLY A 101 8.93 11.88 0.41
CA GLY A 101 8.54 13.04 1.20
C GLY A 101 7.44 12.79 2.24
N TYR A 102 7.02 11.53 2.46
CA TYR A 102 5.93 11.21 3.38
C TYR A 102 6.21 10.01 4.30
N GLY A 103 5.88 10.18 5.57
CA GLY A 103 6.10 9.20 6.63
C GLY A 103 5.75 9.76 8.01
N ALA A 104 6.03 8.98 9.06
CA ALA A 104 5.79 9.41 10.43
C ALA A 104 6.82 10.47 10.90
N GLY A 105 6.47 11.24 11.94
CA GLY A 105 7.35 12.28 12.51
C GLY A 105 7.05 13.68 11.95
N SER A 106 8.00 14.60 12.09
CA SER A 106 7.95 15.95 11.51
C SER A 106 9.24 16.26 10.73
N TRP A 107 9.33 17.40 10.06
CA TRP A 107 10.56 17.76 9.34
C TRP A 107 11.73 18.08 10.26
N GLU A 108 11.46 18.50 11.50
CA GLU A 108 12.45 18.76 12.54
C GLU A 108 12.94 17.45 13.18
N LYS A 109 12.07 16.43 13.21
CA LYS A 109 12.36 15.08 13.74
C LYS A 109 11.85 14.03 12.76
N PRO A 110 12.51 13.88 11.61
CA PRO A 110 12.02 12.99 10.57
C PRO A 110 12.06 11.55 11.06
N ARG A 111 10.96 10.82 10.87
CA ARG A 111 10.87 9.39 11.17
C ARG A 111 10.42 8.58 9.95
N GLY A 112 10.70 9.07 8.74
CA GLY A 112 10.47 8.33 7.50
C GLY A 112 10.19 9.20 6.28
N GLN A 113 10.05 10.51 6.43
CA GLN A 113 9.84 11.45 5.32
C GLN A 113 10.96 11.39 4.26
N TYR A 114 12.17 10.98 4.65
CA TYR A 114 13.31 10.78 3.75
C TYR A 114 13.59 9.30 3.41
N GLY A 115 12.76 8.37 3.89
CA GLY A 115 13.00 6.93 3.76
C GLY A 115 12.84 6.38 2.35
N VAL A 116 12.08 7.06 1.50
CA VAL A 116 11.78 6.66 0.11
C VAL A 116 12.34 7.67 -0.87
N ALA A 117 13.12 7.20 -1.85
CA ALA A 117 13.58 7.98 -2.99
C ALA A 117 12.67 7.74 -4.21
N GLN A 118 12.21 8.83 -4.83
CA GLN A 118 11.52 8.79 -6.12
C GLN A 118 12.50 8.31 -7.19
N LEU A 119 12.05 7.39 -8.05
CA LEU A 119 12.86 6.81 -9.12
C LEU A 119 12.28 7.11 -10.50
N SER A 120 10.97 7.03 -10.70
CA SER A 120 10.37 7.26 -12.02
C SER A 120 10.42 8.74 -12.40
N PRO A 121 10.88 9.08 -13.62
CA PRO A 121 10.71 10.42 -14.18
C PRO A 121 9.30 10.64 -14.77
N TRP A 122 8.49 9.59 -14.98
CA TRP A 122 7.20 9.73 -15.66
C TRP A 122 5.98 9.73 -14.72
N LEU A 123 6.20 9.55 -13.42
CA LEU A 123 5.14 9.48 -12.42
C LEU A 123 5.45 10.41 -11.25
N LEU A 124 4.56 11.36 -10.98
CA LEU A 124 4.59 12.18 -9.77
C LEU A 124 3.96 11.42 -8.61
N PHE A 125 4.71 11.22 -7.53
CA PHE A 125 4.19 10.64 -6.28
C PHE A 125 3.78 11.77 -5.30
N PRO A 126 2.49 11.93 -4.96
CA PRO A 126 2.02 12.97 -4.04
C PRO A 126 2.40 12.72 -2.57
N LEU A 127 2.40 13.80 -1.77
CA LEU A 127 2.64 13.71 -0.32
C LEU A 127 1.54 12.97 0.45
N ASP A 128 0.36 12.77 -0.17
CA ASP A 128 -0.77 12.04 0.40
C ASP A 128 -1.04 10.68 -0.29
N GLY A 129 -0.02 10.09 -0.90
CA GLY A 129 -0.14 8.81 -1.60
C GLY A 129 -0.57 8.93 -3.07
N LEU A 130 -0.42 7.84 -3.81
CA LEU A 130 -0.81 7.77 -5.22
C LEU A 130 -2.33 7.69 -5.35
N ASN A 131 -2.90 8.64 -6.06
CA ASN A 131 -4.31 8.62 -6.41
C ASN A 131 -4.58 7.66 -7.57
N LEU A 132 -5.68 6.93 -7.45
CA LEU A 132 -6.29 6.25 -8.58
C LEU A 132 -7.28 7.19 -9.26
N LYS A 133 -7.64 6.87 -10.50
CA LYS A 133 -8.72 7.57 -11.21
C LYS A 133 -10.01 7.47 -10.40
N GLN A 134 -10.65 8.62 -10.14
CA GLN A 134 -11.89 8.63 -9.36
C GLN A 134 -12.98 7.79 -10.02
N GLY A 135 -13.69 7.02 -9.19
CA GLY A 135 -14.72 6.09 -9.66
C GLY A 135 -14.20 4.70 -10.07
N THR A 136 -12.91 4.40 -9.87
CA THR A 136 -12.38 3.03 -10.02
C THR A 136 -13.20 2.05 -9.17
N CYS A 137 -13.70 0.98 -9.77
CA CYS A 137 -14.65 0.05 -9.17
C CYS A 137 -14.48 -1.39 -9.71
N GLY A 138 -13.51 -2.10 -9.16
CA GLY A 138 -13.25 -3.52 -9.41
C GLY A 138 -12.08 -3.78 -10.36
N GLU A 139 -11.50 -2.76 -10.98
CA GLU A 139 -10.30 -2.89 -11.78
C GLU A 139 -9.09 -3.29 -10.91
N LEU A 140 -8.16 -4.04 -11.52
CA LEU A 140 -6.98 -4.60 -10.87
C LEU A 140 -5.82 -3.60 -10.88
N PHE A 141 -5.28 -3.31 -9.70
CA PHE A 141 -4.05 -2.56 -9.53
C PHE A 141 -2.89 -3.55 -9.31
N GLY A 142 -1.99 -3.64 -10.29
CA GLY A 142 -0.79 -4.46 -10.20
C GLY A 142 0.32 -3.74 -9.45
N TYR A 143 0.84 -4.35 -8.38
CA TYR A 143 2.02 -3.83 -7.70
C TYR A 143 2.90 -4.95 -7.15
N GLY A 144 4.17 -4.63 -6.91
CA GLY A 144 5.11 -5.53 -6.28
C GLY A 144 6.37 -4.83 -5.82
N TYR A 145 7.17 -5.54 -5.01
CA TYR A 145 8.46 -5.08 -4.54
C TYR A 145 9.54 -6.08 -4.93
N LEU A 146 10.54 -5.61 -5.66
CA LEU A 146 11.77 -6.33 -5.96
C LEU A 146 12.96 -5.43 -5.62
N PRO A 147 14.06 -5.96 -5.08
CA PRO A 147 15.21 -5.14 -4.76
C PRO A 147 15.99 -4.82 -6.04
N LEU A 148 16.58 -3.63 -6.11
CA LEU A 148 17.55 -3.24 -7.13
C LEU A 148 18.89 -2.87 -6.48
N PRO A 149 20.05 -3.16 -7.13
CA PRO A 149 21.37 -2.81 -6.61
C PRO A 149 21.72 -1.33 -6.89
N LEU A 150 20.86 -0.41 -6.46
CA LEU A 150 21.03 1.03 -6.76
C LEU A 150 22.18 1.65 -5.97
N THR A 151 22.31 1.29 -4.68
CA THR A 151 23.43 1.71 -3.83
C THR A 151 24.46 0.58 -3.69
N ASN A 152 25.68 0.94 -3.26
CA ASN A 152 26.66 -0.04 -2.83
C ASN A 152 26.44 -0.37 -1.34
N PRO A 153 26.74 -1.60 -0.89
CA PRO A 153 26.74 -1.90 0.54
C PRO A 153 27.86 -1.12 1.21
N LYS A 154 27.65 -0.78 2.49
CA LYS A 154 28.58 -0.01 3.31
C LYS A 154 28.97 -0.78 4.55
N THR A 155 30.20 -0.62 4.99
CA THR A 155 30.69 -1.20 6.26
C THR A 155 30.30 -0.37 7.48
N THR A 156 29.89 0.89 7.26
CA THR A 156 29.48 1.83 8.31
C THR A 156 28.09 2.41 8.00
N THR A 157 27.43 2.88 9.06
CA THR A 157 26.12 3.54 9.01
C THR A 157 26.19 4.79 9.88
N ALA A 158 26.01 5.97 9.29
CA ALA A 158 26.12 7.29 9.93
C ALA A 158 27.38 7.43 10.82
N GLY A 159 28.52 6.95 10.30
CA GLY A 159 29.81 6.99 11.00
C GLY A 159 30.01 5.93 12.10
N LYS A 160 29.04 5.05 12.36
CA LYS A 160 29.19 3.91 13.29
C LYS A 160 29.62 2.65 12.55
N ASN A 161 30.39 1.79 13.22
CA ASN A 161 30.89 0.52 12.68
C ASN A 161 29.83 -0.58 12.67
N VAL A 162 28.74 -0.33 11.93
CA VAL A 162 27.64 -1.27 11.67
C VAL A 162 27.28 -1.17 10.19
N PRO A 163 27.10 -2.29 9.48
CA PRO A 163 26.94 -2.28 8.03
C PRO A 163 25.55 -1.80 7.58
N THR A 164 25.50 -1.25 6.38
CA THR A 164 24.25 -1.01 5.62
C THR A 164 24.28 -1.89 4.37
N GLY A 165 23.23 -2.68 4.16
CA GLY A 165 23.07 -3.49 2.94
C GLY A 165 22.73 -2.64 1.71
N ASN A 166 22.35 -3.29 0.62
CA ASN A 166 22.05 -2.63 -0.66
C ASN A 166 20.74 -3.06 -1.30
N HIS A 167 19.85 -3.72 -0.55
CA HIS A 167 18.53 -4.05 -1.04
C HIS A 167 17.66 -2.80 -1.10
N CYS A 168 17.71 -2.11 -2.24
CA CYS A 168 16.82 -1.00 -2.54
C CYS A 168 15.47 -1.58 -3.01
N TRP A 169 14.61 -1.94 -2.05
CA TRP A 169 13.28 -2.49 -2.35
C TRP A 169 12.46 -1.47 -3.15
N THR A 170 12.27 -1.78 -4.42
CA THR A 170 11.70 -0.87 -5.41
C THR A 170 10.26 -1.28 -5.71
N LEU A 171 9.35 -0.32 -5.62
CA LEU A 171 7.96 -0.48 -6.04
C LEU A 171 7.91 -0.58 -7.56
N PHE A 172 7.35 -1.67 -8.07
CA PHE A 172 6.94 -1.81 -9.46
C PHE A 172 5.43 -1.74 -9.54
N LEU A 173 4.93 -0.97 -10.51
CA LEU A 173 3.50 -0.91 -10.83
C LEU A 173 3.22 -1.52 -12.21
N ASN A 174 2.03 -2.07 -12.35
CA ASN A 174 1.41 -2.39 -13.63
C ASN A 174 -0.04 -1.92 -13.60
N THR A 175 -0.27 -0.71 -14.10
CA THR A 175 -1.59 -0.08 -14.24
C THR A 175 -1.87 0.19 -15.72
N ALA A 176 -3.09 0.60 -16.04
CA ALA A 176 -3.48 0.85 -17.42
C ALA A 176 -2.70 2.00 -18.09
N ASN A 177 -2.24 2.98 -17.30
CA ASN A 177 -1.55 4.18 -17.78
C ASN A 177 -0.11 4.35 -17.26
N PHE A 178 0.41 3.41 -16.47
CA PHE A 178 1.81 3.40 -16.03
C PHE A 178 2.30 2.00 -15.71
N LYS A 179 3.49 1.65 -16.19
CA LYS A 179 4.14 0.37 -15.90
C LYS A 179 5.63 0.57 -15.63
N GLY A 180 6.14 -0.01 -14.56
CA GLY A 180 7.57 0.02 -14.25
C GLY A 180 7.89 0.46 -12.83
N PRO A 181 9.19 0.74 -12.55
CA PRO A 181 9.62 1.14 -11.22
C PRO A 181 9.16 2.56 -10.90
N VAL A 182 8.79 2.80 -9.64
CA VAL A 182 8.26 4.10 -9.17
C VAL A 182 9.21 4.79 -8.21
N ALA A 183 9.55 4.11 -7.13
CA ALA A 183 10.32 4.63 -6.01
C ALA A 183 10.89 3.45 -5.21
N PHE A 184 11.88 3.69 -4.35
CA PHE A 184 12.47 2.63 -3.52
C PHE A 184 12.75 3.10 -2.10
N PHE A 185 12.71 2.17 -1.16
CA PHE A 185 13.21 2.40 0.20
C PHE A 185 14.73 2.44 0.19
N THR A 186 15.30 3.54 0.70
CA THR A 186 16.76 3.64 0.87
C THR A 186 17.22 2.60 1.87
N PRO A 187 18.36 1.90 1.67
CA PRO A 187 18.86 0.94 2.65
C PRO A 187 19.07 1.56 4.04
N PHE A 188 19.47 2.84 4.09
CA PHE A 188 19.62 3.61 5.33
C PHE A 188 18.33 3.71 6.15
N PHE A 189 17.15 3.72 5.51
CA PHE A 189 15.87 3.75 6.22
C PHE A 189 15.76 2.62 7.25
N TRP A 190 16.27 1.44 6.91
CA TRP A 190 16.28 0.29 7.82
C TRP A 190 17.50 0.31 8.73
N SER A 191 18.70 0.47 8.16
CA SER A 191 19.96 0.32 8.91
C SER A 191 20.20 1.41 9.94
N GLN A 192 19.57 2.59 9.85
CA GLN A 192 19.70 3.61 10.90
C GLN A 192 19.34 3.11 12.30
N ALA A 193 18.47 2.10 12.41
CA ALA A 193 18.13 1.48 13.68
C ALA A 193 19.33 0.80 14.38
N THR A 194 20.35 0.37 13.61
CA THR A 194 21.54 -0.31 14.13
C THR A 194 22.55 0.64 14.78
N ILE A 195 22.37 1.96 14.62
CA ILE A 195 23.16 2.97 15.35
C ILE A 195 22.96 2.80 16.86
N GLU A 196 21.73 2.48 17.28
CA GLU A 196 21.35 2.27 18.67
C GLU A 196 21.22 0.79 19.05
N ASN A 197 20.96 -0.09 18.07
CA ASN A 197 20.80 -1.53 18.27
C ASN A 197 21.72 -2.31 17.31
N PRO A 198 23.05 -2.30 17.51
CA PRO A 198 24.01 -2.94 16.62
C PRO A 198 23.73 -4.42 16.35
N GLU A 199 23.06 -5.11 17.28
CA GLU A 199 22.66 -6.51 17.16
C GLU A 199 21.63 -6.78 16.04
N TRP A 200 20.98 -5.74 15.50
CA TRP A 200 20.06 -5.88 14.35
C TRP A 200 20.77 -5.78 12.99
N ALA A 201 22.09 -5.55 12.97
CA ALA A 201 22.87 -5.49 11.74
C ALA A 201 22.66 -6.74 10.89
N GLY A 202 22.30 -6.53 9.61
CA GLY A 202 22.05 -7.63 8.67
C GLY A 202 20.77 -8.43 8.94
N LEU A 203 19.87 -8.00 9.84
CA LEU A 203 18.62 -8.70 10.15
C LEU A 203 17.37 -8.05 9.52
N MET A 204 17.52 -6.89 8.87
CA MET A 204 16.41 -6.11 8.30
C MET A 204 16.42 -6.11 6.77
N LEU A 205 15.44 -5.44 6.17
CA LEU A 205 15.21 -5.45 4.73
C LEU A 205 16.30 -4.77 3.91
N ASP A 206 17.21 -3.98 4.48
CA ASP A 206 18.39 -3.47 3.77
C ASP A 206 19.32 -4.59 3.30
N SER A 207 19.33 -5.71 4.01
CA SER A 207 20.28 -6.82 3.84
C SER A 207 19.60 -8.18 3.59
N ARG A 208 18.46 -8.44 4.23
CA ARG A 208 17.78 -9.74 4.17
C ARG A 208 16.90 -9.86 2.93
N PRO A 209 16.75 -11.08 2.38
CA PRO A 209 15.66 -11.38 1.46
C PRO A 209 14.32 -11.36 2.20
N ALA A 210 13.20 -11.50 1.48
CA ALA A 210 11.86 -11.47 2.04
C ALA A 210 11.11 -12.77 1.77
N GLY A 211 10.68 -13.47 2.83
CA GLY A 211 10.12 -14.83 2.70
C GLY A 211 8.86 -14.88 1.82
N PRO A 212 8.68 -15.89 0.95
CA PRO A 212 7.60 -15.91 -0.05
C PRO A 212 6.20 -16.15 0.54
N ASN A 213 6.11 -16.85 1.66
CA ASN A 213 4.87 -17.40 2.19
C ASN A 213 4.14 -16.44 3.14
N LYS A 214 3.82 -15.25 2.64
CA LYS A 214 3.21 -14.15 3.41
C LYS A 214 1.70 -14.31 3.53
N ALA A 215 1.12 -13.75 4.59
CA ALA A 215 -0.32 -13.66 4.70
C ALA A 215 -0.86 -12.66 3.66
N ILE A 216 -1.93 -13.03 2.95
CA ILE A 216 -2.71 -12.11 2.12
C ILE A 216 -4.02 -11.83 2.82
N GLN A 217 -4.23 -10.56 3.17
CA GLN A 217 -5.38 -10.16 3.96
C GLN A 217 -5.86 -8.76 3.56
N MET A 218 -7.10 -8.47 3.93
CA MET A 218 -7.62 -7.10 3.94
C MET A 218 -7.80 -6.71 5.40
N GLU A 219 -6.96 -5.82 5.91
CA GLU A 219 -7.10 -5.29 7.26
C GLU A 219 -8.08 -4.12 7.29
N THR A 220 -9.03 -4.20 8.21
CA THR A 220 -10.00 -3.13 8.46
C THR A 220 -9.92 -2.73 9.92
N GLN A 221 -9.44 -1.53 10.18
CA GLN A 221 -9.36 -0.99 11.53
C GLN A 221 -10.65 -0.29 11.96
N HIS A 222 -11.37 0.32 11.02
CA HIS A 222 -12.60 1.04 11.35
C HIS A 222 -13.55 1.22 10.14
N ILE A 223 -14.72 0.59 10.21
CA ILE A 223 -15.94 1.00 9.49
C ILE A 223 -17.01 1.40 10.53
N PRO A 224 -17.70 2.55 10.37
CA PRO A 224 -18.73 2.98 11.32
C PRO A 224 -19.87 1.97 11.46
N ALA A 225 -20.33 1.80 12.68
CA ALA A 225 -21.56 1.09 13.02
C ALA A 225 -22.25 1.79 14.20
N ILE A 226 -23.58 1.76 14.22
CA ILE A 226 -24.41 2.19 15.35
C ILE A 226 -24.90 0.94 16.07
N ILE A 227 -24.77 0.92 17.40
CA ILE A 227 -25.20 -0.20 18.25
C ILE A 227 -26.27 0.33 19.21
N CYS A 228 -27.39 -0.37 19.29
CA CYS A 228 -28.50 -0.02 20.17
C CYS A 228 -29.02 -1.27 20.90
N THR A 229 -29.60 -1.07 22.07
CA THR A 229 -30.23 -2.13 22.87
C THR A 229 -31.72 -1.86 22.98
N SER A 230 -32.55 -2.86 22.68
CA SER A 230 -34.01 -2.77 22.82
C SER A 230 -34.45 -2.79 24.27
N ALA A 231 -35.72 -2.48 24.51
CA ALA A 231 -36.34 -2.57 25.84
C ALA A 231 -36.28 -3.99 26.44
N THR A 232 -36.17 -5.03 25.60
CA THR A 232 -36.04 -6.43 26.01
C THR A 232 -34.59 -6.87 26.27
N GLY A 233 -33.61 -5.94 26.18
CA GLY A 233 -32.19 -6.24 26.34
C GLY A 233 -31.51 -6.83 25.10
N GLN A 234 -32.22 -7.00 23.99
CA GLN A 234 -31.64 -7.49 22.74
C GLN A 234 -30.82 -6.40 22.07
N VAL A 235 -29.58 -6.72 21.70
CA VAL A 235 -28.68 -5.77 21.03
C VAL A 235 -28.79 -5.89 19.51
N TYR A 236 -28.89 -4.76 18.84
CA TYR A 236 -28.92 -4.59 17.39
C TYR A 236 -27.79 -3.66 16.94
N ALA A 237 -27.36 -3.82 15.70
CA ALA A 237 -26.42 -2.92 15.07
C ALA A 237 -26.83 -2.59 13.64
N ARG A 238 -26.52 -1.36 13.22
CA ARG A 238 -26.49 -0.97 11.81
C ARG A 238 -25.07 -0.62 11.38
N LEU A 239 -24.57 -1.27 10.35
CA LEU A 239 -23.27 -1.00 9.73
C LEU A 239 -23.42 0.04 8.61
N SER A 240 -22.40 0.89 8.43
CA SER A 240 -22.32 1.74 7.24
C SER A 240 -22.33 0.89 5.96
N PRO A 241 -23.08 1.27 4.90
CA PRO A 241 -23.12 0.53 3.65
C PRO A 241 -21.72 0.20 3.14
N THR A 242 -21.39 -1.10 3.18
CA THR A 242 -20.08 -1.64 2.81
C THR A 242 -20.26 -2.51 1.57
N SER A 243 -19.48 -2.28 0.52
CA SER A 243 -19.70 -2.92 -0.79
C SER A 243 -18.44 -3.55 -1.36
N PHE A 244 -18.64 -4.52 -2.25
CA PHE A 244 -17.59 -5.20 -3.02
C PHE A 244 -17.88 -5.12 -4.51
N PRO A 245 -16.86 -5.08 -5.38
CA PRO A 245 -17.06 -5.06 -6.82
C PRO A 245 -17.58 -6.41 -7.29
N VAL A 246 -18.54 -6.44 -8.20
CA VAL A 246 -19.06 -7.68 -8.80
C VAL A 246 -18.94 -7.61 -10.30
N GLY A 247 -18.32 -8.65 -10.89
CA GLY A 247 -18.19 -8.77 -12.33
C GLY A 247 -19.47 -9.25 -13.02
N PRO A 248 -19.49 -9.29 -14.36
CA PRO A 248 -20.58 -9.86 -15.15
C PRO A 248 -20.93 -11.30 -14.74
N ASP A 249 -19.92 -12.09 -14.34
CA ASP A 249 -20.07 -13.48 -13.91
C ASP A 249 -20.68 -13.65 -12.49
N GLY A 250 -21.08 -12.55 -11.84
CA GLY A 250 -21.82 -12.58 -10.58
C GLY A 250 -20.97 -12.82 -9.32
N TYR A 251 -19.64 -12.76 -9.42
CA TYR A 251 -18.73 -12.85 -8.27
C TYR A 251 -17.74 -11.67 -8.22
N SER A 252 -17.17 -11.45 -7.04
CA SER A 252 -16.12 -10.46 -6.80
C SER A 252 -14.74 -11.08 -7.02
N VAL A 253 -13.90 -10.47 -7.85
CA VAL A 253 -12.45 -10.75 -7.89
C VAL A 253 -11.76 -9.80 -6.91
N LEU A 254 -10.97 -10.32 -5.97
CA LEU A 254 -10.24 -9.48 -5.00
C LEU A 254 -8.74 -9.50 -5.23
N ILE A 255 -8.17 -10.68 -5.47
CA ILE A 255 -6.73 -10.87 -5.72
C ILE A 255 -6.54 -11.75 -6.94
N HIS A 256 -5.56 -11.41 -7.75
CA HIS A 256 -5.13 -12.20 -8.89
C HIS A 256 -3.58 -12.27 -8.96
N ARG A 257 -3.05 -13.44 -9.33
CA ARG A 257 -1.62 -13.71 -9.57
C ARG A 257 -0.68 -13.22 -8.48
N LEU A 258 -0.87 -13.69 -7.25
CA LEU A 258 0.16 -13.56 -6.23
C LEU A 258 1.42 -14.31 -6.69
N THR A 259 2.52 -13.60 -6.91
CA THR A 259 3.76 -14.15 -7.47
C THR A 259 4.91 -13.86 -6.52
N ALA A 260 5.73 -14.87 -6.23
CA ALA A 260 6.99 -14.73 -5.53
C ALA A 260 8.17 -14.91 -6.50
N TYR A 261 9.29 -14.27 -6.20
CA TYR A 261 10.43 -14.18 -7.11
C TYR A 261 11.70 -14.69 -6.45
N LYS A 262 12.60 -15.33 -7.22
CA LYS A 262 14.01 -15.42 -6.84
C LYS A 262 14.70 -14.09 -7.14
N LYS A 263 15.82 -13.81 -6.48
CA LYS A 263 16.65 -12.62 -6.77
C LYS A 263 17.05 -12.56 -8.26
N ALA A 264 17.33 -13.71 -8.86
CA ALA A 264 17.62 -13.89 -10.29
C ALA A 264 16.53 -13.41 -11.26
N ALA A 265 15.29 -13.17 -10.78
CA ALA A 265 14.20 -12.68 -11.62
C ALA A 265 14.46 -11.28 -12.17
N LEU A 266 15.30 -10.48 -11.51
CA LEU A 266 15.67 -9.14 -11.98
C LEU A 266 17.05 -8.68 -11.52
N TRP A 267 17.40 -8.91 -10.25
CA TRP A 267 18.58 -8.32 -9.62
C TRP A 267 19.88 -8.66 -10.35
N ASP A 268 20.09 -9.94 -10.69
CA ASP A 268 21.38 -10.41 -11.20
C ASP A 268 21.73 -9.77 -12.54
N ASP A 269 20.73 -9.55 -13.39
CA ASP A 269 20.90 -8.89 -14.69
C ASP A 269 21.20 -7.40 -14.51
N VAL A 270 20.49 -6.73 -13.60
CA VAL A 270 20.74 -5.31 -13.28
C VAL A 270 22.12 -5.13 -12.65
N LYS A 271 22.54 -6.04 -11.77
CA LYS A 271 23.87 -6.01 -11.16
C LYS A 271 24.96 -6.15 -12.22
N ARG A 272 24.86 -7.15 -13.11
CA ARG A 272 25.82 -7.33 -14.21
C ARG A 272 25.86 -6.11 -15.12
N TRP A 273 24.72 -5.50 -15.41
CA TRP A 273 24.67 -4.26 -16.19
C TRP A 273 25.40 -3.12 -15.51
N PHE A 274 25.14 -2.88 -14.22
CA PHE A 274 25.82 -1.83 -13.46
C PHE A 274 27.33 -2.07 -13.28
N ASP A 275 27.79 -3.31 -13.44
CA ASP A 275 29.21 -3.67 -13.45
C ASP A 275 29.86 -3.55 -14.85
N GLY A 276 29.16 -2.98 -15.83
CA GLY A 276 29.66 -2.75 -17.20
C GLY A 276 29.23 -3.81 -18.22
N GLY A 277 28.34 -4.74 -17.83
CA GLY A 277 27.74 -5.70 -18.74
C GLY A 277 26.65 -5.13 -19.64
N ALA A 278 25.99 -6.00 -20.41
CA ALA A 278 24.91 -5.61 -21.31
C ALA A 278 23.70 -5.01 -20.57
N PRO A 279 22.96 -4.06 -21.19
CA PRO A 279 21.76 -3.47 -20.59
C PRO A 279 20.71 -4.50 -20.17
N ALA A 280 20.26 -4.41 -18.91
CA ALA A 280 19.13 -5.21 -18.43
C ALA A 280 17.82 -4.65 -19.03
N THR A 281 16.94 -5.53 -19.51
CA THR A 281 15.69 -5.10 -20.16
C THR A 281 14.63 -4.61 -19.18
N GLY A 282 14.78 -4.94 -17.89
CA GLY A 282 13.78 -4.70 -16.84
C GLY A 282 12.66 -5.74 -16.80
N GLN A 283 12.59 -6.66 -17.77
CA GLN A 283 11.60 -7.73 -17.77
C GLN A 283 11.87 -8.70 -16.63
N ILE A 284 10.87 -8.90 -15.76
CA ILE A 284 10.97 -9.86 -14.65
C ILE A 284 10.84 -11.27 -15.23
N LYS A 285 11.85 -12.12 -14.97
CA LYS A 285 11.95 -13.43 -15.61
C LYS A 285 11.00 -14.46 -15.03
N ALA A 286 10.26 -15.13 -15.91
CA ALA A 286 9.27 -16.13 -15.54
C ALA A 286 9.87 -17.41 -14.93
N ASP A 287 11.06 -17.83 -15.38
CA ASP A 287 11.78 -19.01 -14.87
C ASP A 287 12.29 -18.86 -13.42
N ALA A 288 12.47 -17.61 -12.98
CA ALA A 288 12.80 -17.23 -11.62
C ALA A 288 11.56 -16.74 -10.82
N SER A 289 10.35 -17.05 -11.29
CA SER A 289 9.08 -16.67 -10.65
C SER A 289 8.25 -17.90 -10.30
N VAL A 290 7.44 -17.81 -9.25
CA VAL A 290 6.41 -18.81 -8.91
C VAL A 290 5.11 -18.11 -8.57
N VAL A 291 4.02 -18.52 -9.22
CA VAL A 291 2.68 -18.02 -8.90
C VAL A 291 2.07 -18.93 -7.85
N HIS A 292 1.55 -18.34 -6.77
CA HIS A 292 0.85 -19.08 -5.74
C HIS A 292 -0.52 -19.56 -6.25
N THR A 293 -0.87 -20.79 -5.90
CA THR A 293 -2.24 -21.31 -6.04
C THR A 293 -3.07 -20.88 -4.83
N PHE A 294 -4.30 -20.41 -5.03
CA PHE A 294 -5.23 -20.16 -3.93
C PHE A 294 -5.95 -21.44 -3.51
N ARG A 295 -6.03 -21.66 -2.20
CA ARG A 295 -6.71 -22.82 -1.62
C ARG A 295 -8.19 -22.51 -1.42
N GLN A 296 -9.01 -23.56 -1.36
CA GLN A 296 -10.35 -23.43 -0.82
C GLN A 296 -10.33 -22.91 0.62
N GLY A 297 -11.37 -22.18 0.99
CA GLY A 297 -11.46 -21.51 2.29
C GLY A 297 -11.20 -20.02 2.17
N GLY A 298 -10.85 -19.40 3.30
CA GLY A 298 -10.90 -17.94 3.47
C GLY A 298 -12.15 -17.55 4.26
N GLY A 299 -12.32 -16.25 4.45
CA GLY A 299 -13.42 -15.75 5.29
C GLY A 299 -13.05 -14.46 5.97
N SER A 300 -13.75 -14.17 7.06
CA SER A 300 -13.61 -12.94 7.80
C SER A 300 -13.66 -13.20 9.30
N ASN A 301 -12.89 -12.44 10.07
CA ASN A 301 -13.12 -12.26 11.50
C ASN A 301 -13.60 -10.83 11.82
N TRP A 302 -14.19 -10.13 10.85
CA TRP A 302 -14.82 -8.84 11.09
C TRP A 302 -15.84 -8.95 12.22
N SER A 303 -15.69 -8.05 13.18
CA SER A 303 -16.51 -7.97 14.37
C SER A 303 -17.08 -6.57 14.51
N ILE A 304 -18.29 -6.46 15.04
CA ILE A 304 -18.90 -5.19 15.45
C ILE A 304 -18.78 -5.10 16.97
N TYR A 305 -18.14 -4.04 17.45
CA TYR A 305 -17.89 -3.82 18.87
C TYR A 305 -17.65 -2.33 19.16
N PRO A 306 -18.01 -1.83 20.35
CA PRO A 306 -17.65 -0.49 20.80
C PRO A 306 -16.13 -0.27 20.92
N PRO A 307 -15.63 0.99 20.92
CA PRO A 307 -14.23 1.24 21.25
C PRO A 307 -13.84 0.64 22.60
N ARG A 308 -12.58 0.17 22.72
CA ARG A 308 -11.99 -0.42 23.94
C ARG A 308 -12.56 -1.78 24.39
N THR A 309 -13.39 -2.45 23.58
CA THR A 309 -13.78 -3.85 23.85
C THR A 309 -12.56 -4.78 23.81
N PRO A 310 -12.34 -5.61 24.87
CA PRO A 310 -11.31 -6.66 24.91
C PRO A 310 -11.42 -7.63 23.73
N ARG A 311 -10.31 -8.24 23.31
CA ARG A 311 -10.25 -9.05 22.08
C ARG A 311 -11.21 -10.25 22.11
N GLU A 312 -11.28 -10.90 23.26
CA GLU A 312 -12.07 -12.08 23.57
C GLU A 312 -13.58 -11.82 23.58
N GLU A 313 -14.00 -10.56 23.79
CA GLU A 313 -15.40 -10.13 23.81
C GLU A 313 -15.90 -9.66 22.44
N LYS A 314 -15.03 -9.56 21.43
CA LYS A 314 -15.39 -9.08 20.09
C LYS A 314 -16.19 -10.13 19.32
N ALA A 315 -17.52 -10.02 19.36
CA ALA A 315 -18.41 -10.88 18.59
C ALA A 315 -18.20 -10.71 17.06
N PRO A 316 -17.88 -11.79 16.33
CA PRO A 316 -17.72 -11.73 14.87
C PRO A 316 -19.06 -11.65 14.15
N LEU A 317 -19.02 -11.24 12.89
CA LEU A 317 -20.14 -11.40 11.97
C LEU A 317 -20.35 -12.88 11.63
N ALA A 318 -21.60 -13.27 11.38
CA ALA A 318 -21.95 -14.53 10.72
C ALA A 318 -21.58 -14.49 9.23
N TRP A 319 -20.32 -14.21 8.90
CA TRP A 319 -19.81 -13.96 7.54
C TRP A 319 -20.25 -15.01 6.52
N LYS A 320 -20.20 -16.29 6.90
CA LYS A 320 -20.57 -17.42 6.04
C LYS A 320 -22.06 -17.45 5.65
N SER A 321 -22.93 -16.68 6.32
CA SER A 321 -24.36 -16.61 5.96
C SER A 321 -24.59 -15.85 4.65
N PHE A 322 -23.73 -14.86 4.34
CA PHE A 322 -23.91 -13.99 3.17
C PHE A 322 -22.72 -13.97 2.20
N ALA A 323 -21.58 -14.59 2.54
CA ALA A 323 -20.38 -14.61 1.72
C ALA A 323 -19.76 -16.01 1.67
N THR A 324 -19.44 -16.47 0.45
CA THR A 324 -18.73 -17.73 0.20
C THR A 324 -17.47 -17.43 -0.60
N SER A 325 -16.30 -17.75 -0.06
CA SER A 325 -15.05 -17.58 -0.80
C SER A 325 -14.97 -18.58 -1.96
N PHE A 326 -14.33 -18.16 -3.04
CA PHE A 326 -14.32 -18.88 -4.31
C PHE A 326 -13.01 -18.62 -5.06
N THR A 327 -12.53 -19.63 -5.78
CA THR A 327 -11.35 -19.54 -6.66
C THR A 327 -11.76 -19.86 -8.10
N PRO A 328 -12.09 -18.84 -8.94
CA PRO A 328 -12.53 -19.06 -10.32
C PRO A 328 -11.53 -19.85 -11.16
N ASN A 329 -10.25 -19.67 -10.85
CA ASN A 329 -9.14 -20.46 -11.34
C ASN A 329 -8.07 -20.54 -10.23
N PRO A 330 -7.03 -21.38 -10.37
CA PRO A 330 -6.01 -21.57 -9.33
C PRO A 330 -5.31 -20.29 -8.87
N VAL A 331 -5.26 -19.23 -9.68
CA VAL A 331 -4.48 -18.00 -9.41
C VAL A 331 -5.36 -16.77 -9.20
N THR A 332 -6.67 -16.95 -8.97
CA THR A 332 -7.62 -15.86 -8.69
C THR A 332 -8.44 -16.19 -7.45
N PHE A 333 -8.57 -15.23 -6.54
CA PHE A 333 -9.38 -15.35 -5.34
C PHE A 333 -10.53 -14.34 -5.35
N GLY A 334 -11.71 -14.79 -4.91
CA GLY A 334 -12.92 -14.00 -4.92
C GLY A 334 -13.99 -14.44 -3.91
N TYR A 335 -15.13 -13.76 -3.97
CA TYR A 335 -16.33 -14.08 -3.18
C TYR A 335 -17.58 -14.16 -4.06
N ARG A 336 -18.45 -15.11 -3.73
CA ARG A 336 -19.87 -15.12 -4.12
C ARG A 336 -20.71 -14.65 -2.95
N TRP A 337 -21.81 -13.97 -3.27
CA TRP A 337 -22.68 -13.34 -2.29
C TRP A 337 -24.05 -14.00 -2.27
N ASN A 338 -24.66 -14.06 -1.09
CA ASN A 338 -26.04 -14.51 -0.95
C ASN A 338 -26.99 -13.41 -1.44
N GLU A 339 -27.67 -13.62 -2.55
CA GLU A 339 -28.56 -12.62 -3.18
C GLU A 339 -29.78 -12.25 -2.32
N GLN A 340 -30.16 -13.10 -1.36
CA GLN A 340 -31.27 -12.82 -0.44
C GLN A 340 -30.86 -11.90 0.72
N LEU A 341 -29.56 -11.88 1.07
CA LEU A 341 -29.02 -11.11 2.19
C LEU A 341 -28.20 -9.90 1.76
N THR A 342 -27.82 -9.84 0.49
CA THR A 342 -27.02 -8.75 -0.09
C THR A 342 -27.81 -8.01 -1.16
N ARG A 343 -27.38 -6.79 -1.51
CA ARG A 343 -28.05 -5.97 -2.52
C ARG A 343 -27.10 -5.62 -3.64
N LYS A 344 -27.38 -6.07 -4.87
CA LYS A 344 -26.64 -5.66 -6.06
C LYS A 344 -27.11 -4.30 -6.56
N SER A 345 -26.17 -3.40 -6.86
CA SER A 345 -26.42 -2.09 -7.48
C SER A 345 -25.32 -1.82 -8.51
N GLY A 346 -25.65 -1.94 -9.80
CA GLY A 346 -24.66 -1.86 -10.88
C GLY A 346 -23.54 -2.90 -10.71
N SER A 347 -22.29 -2.42 -10.66
CA SER A 347 -21.07 -3.19 -10.48
C SER A 347 -20.69 -3.43 -9.01
N LEU A 348 -21.57 -3.13 -8.06
CA LEU A 348 -21.33 -3.34 -6.63
C LEU A 348 -22.36 -4.29 -6.02
N VAL A 349 -21.91 -5.08 -5.04
CA VAL A 349 -22.77 -5.79 -4.07
C VAL A 349 -22.56 -5.16 -2.71
N THR A 350 -23.62 -4.60 -2.14
CA THR A 350 -23.64 -4.10 -0.77
C THR A 350 -23.96 -5.24 0.20
N LEU A 351 -23.11 -5.38 1.22
CA LEU A 351 -23.27 -6.34 2.31
C LEU A 351 -24.49 -6.02 3.20
N PRO A 352 -24.95 -6.96 4.05
CA PRO A 352 -26.04 -6.67 4.96
C PRO A 352 -25.71 -5.48 5.88
N GLU A 353 -26.71 -4.62 6.11
CA GLU A 353 -26.55 -3.41 6.93
C GLU A 353 -27.03 -3.63 8.37
N TYR A 354 -27.95 -4.57 8.61
CA TYR A 354 -28.62 -4.74 9.90
C TYR A 354 -28.29 -6.08 10.54
N TYR A 355 -27.92 -6.04 11.81
CA TYR A 355 -27.48 -7.21 12.58
C TYR A 355 -28.13 -7.24 13.95
N ARG A 356 -28.34 -8.46 14.46
CA ARG A 356 -28.72 -8.74 15.85
C ARG A 356 -27.60 -9.54 16.51
N LEU A 357 -27.28 -9.23 17.77
CA LEU A 357 -26.30 -9.99 18.52
C LEU A 357 -26.96 -11.24 19.13
N ASP A 358 -26.64 -12.41 18.61
CA ASP A 358 -27.10 -13.69 19.16
C ASP A 358 -26.12 -14.21 20.19
N THR A 359 -26.59 -14.41 21.42
CA THR A 359 -25.80 -14.87 22.58
C THR A 359 -26.16 -16.30 23.03
N THR A 360 -27.12 -16.94 22.37
CA THR A 360 -27.62 -18.29 22.71
C THR A 360 -26.70 -19.42 22.24
N GLY A 361 -25.79 -19.15 21.31
CA GLY A 361 -24.79 -20.11 20.85
C GLY A 361 -23.58 -20.23 21.78
N LYS A 362 -22.64 -21.11 21.43
CA LYS A 362 -21.38 -21.30 22.21
C LYS A 362 -20.54 -20.02 22.35
N LYS A 363 -20.66 -19.09 21.39
CA LYS A 363 -20.02 -17.76 21.41
C LYS A 363 -20.99 -16.74 20.82
N PRO A 364 -21.00 -15.48 21.32
CA PRO A 364 -21.78 -14.41 20.72
C PRO A 364 -21.43 -14.19 19.25
N GLN A 365 -22.43 -13.94 18.40
CA GLN A 365 -22.24 -13.68 16.97
C GLN A 365 -23.27 -12.69 16.45
N TRP A 366 -22.85 -11.80 15.55
CA TRP A 366 -23.76 -10.90 14.84
C TRP A 366 -24.41 -11.62 13.66
N THR A 367 -25.72 -11.86 13.74
CA THR A 367 -26.52 -12.48 12.67
C THR A 367 -27.27 -11.41 11.89
N VAL A 368 -27.45 -11.65 10.59
CA VAL A 368 -28.15 -10.73 9.70
C VAL A 368 -29.64 -10.74 10.03
N VAL A 369 -30.27 -9.57 10.09
CA VAL A 369 -31.72 -9.43 10.24
C VAL A 369 -32.30 -8.54 9.16
N SER A 370 -33.57 -8.75 8.81
CA SER A 370 -34.29 -7.85 7.91
C SER A 370 -34.46 -6.48 8.59
N PRO A 371 -34.42 -5.37 7.86
CA PRO A 371 -34.77 -4.05 8.43
C PRO A 371 -36.19 -4.02 9.02
N LYS A 372 -37.09 -4.91 8.58
CA LYS A 372 -38.45 -5.04 9.13
C LYS A 372 -38.48 -5.66 10.53
N ASP A 373 -37.45 -6.42 10.89
CA ASP A 373 -37.33 -7.11 12.18
C ASP A 373 -36.54 -6.26 13.19
N VAL A 374 -36.06 -5.09 12.79
CA VAL A 374 -35.39 -4.14 13.68
C VAL A 374 -36.47 -3.34 14.41
N PRO A 375 -36.50 -3.35 15.75
CA PRO A 375 -37.51 -2.63 16.51
C PRO A 375 -37.54 -1.12 16.18
N PRO A 376 -38.70 -0.56 15.76
CA PRO A 376 -38.78 0.83 15.30
C PRO A 376 -38.31 1.87 16.32
N GLU A 377 -38.46 1.58 17.62
CA GLU A 377 -38.04 2.45 18.72
C GLU A 377 -36.53 2.70 18.77
N LEU A 378 -35.73 1.85 18.12
CA LEU A 378 -34.27 2.00 18.07
C LEU A 378 -33.80 3.10 17.10
N GLY A 379 -34.66 3.58 16.20
CA GLY A 379 -34.29 4.59 15.21
C GLY A 379 -33.26 4.13 14.16
N LEU A 380 -32.83 2.86 14.19
CA LEU A 380 -31.73 2.35 13.37
C LEU A 380 -32.03 2.40 11.87
N THR A 381 -33.27 2.15 11.45
CA THR A 381 -33.66 2.16 10.03
C THR A 381 -33.79 3.58 9.47
N GLN A 382 -34.03 4.56 10.35
CA GLN A 382 -34.10 5.98 10.03
C GLN A 382 -32.72 6.64 10.05
N TYR A 383 -31.75 6.09 10.78
CA TYR A 383 -30.38 6.62 10.84
C TYR A 383 -29.79 6.77 9.43
N ARG A 384 -28.96 7.80 9.21
CA ARG A 384 -28.23 8.01 7.97
C ARG A 384 -26.76 8.25 8.32
N PHE A 385 -25.88 7.50 7.69
CA PHE A 385 -24.46 7.77 7.76
C PHE A 385 -24.16 8.97 6.86
N GLU A 386 -23.52 9.98 7.42
CA GLU A 386 -23.13 11.19 6.71
C GLU A 386 -21.62 11.38 6.85
N THR A 387 -21.01 12.04 5.88
CA THR A 387 -19.63 12.50 6.03
C THR A 387 -19.58 13.53 7.15
N PRO A 388 -18.77 13.30 8.21
CA PRO A 388 -18.70 14.24 9.31
C PRO A 388 -18.15 15.58 8.83
N LYS A 389 -18.69 16.68 9.39
CA LYS A 389 -18.12 18.01 9.19
C LYS A 389 -16.81 18.10 9.97
N GLU A 390 -15.70 18.16 9.26
CA GLU A 390 -14.36 18.27 9.82
C GLU A 390 -13.74 19.60 9.40
N LYS A 391 -12.75 20.08 10.16
CA LYS A 391 -11.97 21.24 9.72
C LYS A 391 -11.28 20.89 8.40
N PRO A 392 -11.19 21.84 7.44
CA PRO A 392 -10.37 21.65 6.26
C PRO A 392 -8.96 21.22 6.66
N GLN A 393 -8.41 20.27 5.92
CA GLN A 393 -7.07 19.79 6.19
C GLN A 393 -6.06 20.83 5.73
N GLU A 394 -5.09 21.14 6.60
CA GLU A 394 -4.02 22.08 6.28
C GLU A 394 -3.18 21.56 5.11
N PRO A 395 -2.53 22.43 4.33
CA PRO A 395 -1.59 22.01 3.30
C PRO A 395 -0.51 21.08 3.86
N ARG A 396 -0.20 19.99 3.15
CA ARG A 396 1.06 19.28 3.35
C ARG A 396 2.17 20.05 2.68
N THR A 397 3.24 20.33 3.40
CA THR A 397 4.38 21.11 2.91
C THR A 397 5.69 20.45 3.27
N THR A 398 6.72 20.80 2.51
CA THR A 398 8.12 20.51 2.83
C THR A 398 8.81 21.76 3.37
N PRO A 399 9.96 21.63 4.06
CA PRO A 399 10.75 22.77 4.53
C PRO A 399 11.01 23.80 3.42
N ASP A 400 10.88 25.07 3.77
CA ASP A 400 11.16 26.20 2.88
C ASP A 400 12.49 26.90 3.17
N ASP A 401 13.12 26.58 4.31
CA ASP A 401 14.39 27.16 4.73
C ASP A 401 15.43 27.11 3.61
N PRO A 402 16.06 28.24 3.24
CA PRO A 402 17.03 28.33 2.13
C PRO A 402 18.26 27.43 2.28
N THR A 403 18.56 26.95 3.49
CA THR A 403 19.68 26.05 3.79
C THR A 403 19.26 24.58 3.85
N SER A 404 17.96 24.29 3.81
CA SER A 404 17.47 22.92 3.85
C SER A 404 17.86 22.12 2.60
N CYS A 405 17.88 20.79 2.75
CA CYS A 405 18.11 19.85 1.64
C CYS A 405 17.07 19.96 0.51
N TRP A 406 15.94 20.62 0.76
CA TRP A 406 14.93 20.92 -0.26
C TRP A 406 15.33 22.07 -1.18
N LYS A 407 16.25 22.95 -0.73
CA LYS A 407 16.68 24.17 -1.43
C LYS A 407 18.14 24.16 -1.86
N LYS A 408 18.99 23.32 -1.25
CA LYS A 408 20.42 23.20 -1.60
C LYS A 408 20.86 21.72 -1.67
N PRO A 409 21.31 21.21 -2.84
CA PRO A 409 21.41 21.92 -4.13
C PRO A 409 20.06 22.39 -4.69
N GLY A 410 18.98 21.72 -4.31
CA GLY A 410 17.61 22.11 -4.65
C GLY A 410 17.15 21.63 -6.03
N PRO A 411 15.94 22.04 -6.44
CA PRO A 411 15.39 21.67 -7.73
C PRO A 411 16.06 22.42 -8.89
N VAL A 412 16.06 21.81 -10.07
CA VAL A 412 16.56 22.40 -11.32
C VAL A 412 15.46 23.05 -12.17
N ALA A 413 14.19 22.71 -11.93
CA ALA A 413 13.05 23.33 -12.60
C ALA A 413 11.77 23.29 -11.75
N GLY A 414 10.89 24.27 -11.95
CA GLY A 414 9.59 24.41 -11.29
C GLY A 414 9.36 25.80 -10.71
N PRO A 415 8.25 26.03 -9.99
CA PRO A 415 7.22 25.04 -9.65
C PRO A 415 6.36 24.61 -10.84
N PHE A 416 5.88 23.38 -10.79
CA PHE A 416 4.80 22.83 -11.61
C PHE A 416 3.61 22.48 -10.72
N ARG A 417 2.43 22.31 -11.32
CA ARG A 417 1.20 21.94 -10.60
C ARG A 417 0.45 20.81 -11.29
N ALA A 418 -0.10 19.90 -10.49
CA ALA A 418 -1.02 18.86 -10.93
C ALA A 418 -2.30 18.93 -10.09
N ARG A 419 -3.46 19.11 -10.73
CA ARG A 419 -4.78 19.08 -10.06
C ARG A 419 -5.31 17.66 -10.11
N LEU A 420 -5.52 17.07 -8.93
CA LEU A 420 -5.91 15.67 -8.80
C LEU A 420 -7.42 15.52 -8.67
N GLY A 421 -7.92 14.33 -8.98
CA GLY A 421 -9.32 13.95 -8.88
C GLY A 421 -9.87 13.94 -7.45
N ASP A 422 -9.01 13.88 -6.42
CA ASP A 422 -9.42 14.05 -5.02
C ASP A 422 -9.69 15.51 -4.63
N GLY A 423 -9.56 16.45 -5.57
CA GLY A 423 -9.76 17.88 -5.34
C GLY A 423 -8.53 18.59 -4.78
N SER A 424 -7.41 17.90 -4.58
CA SER A 424 -6.14 18.52 -4.18
C SER A 424 -5.31 18.99 -5.38
N VAL A 425 -4.40 19.94 -5.13
CA VAL A 425 -3.38 20.40 -6.06
C VAL A 425 -2.01 20.06 -5.49
N VAL A 426 -1.21 19.32 -6.25
CA VAL A 426 0.19 19.05 -5.93
C VAL A 426 1.07 20.09 -6.62
N THR A 427 1.89 20.79 -5.83
CA THR A 427 3.02 21.57 -6.35
C THR A 427 4.27 20.72 -6.28
N TYR A 428 4.99 20.63 -7.41
CA TYR A 428 6.17 19.79 -7.54
C TYR A 428 7.28 20.47 -8.34
N TYR A 429 8.49 19.97 -8.20
CA TYR A 429 9.68 20.45 -8.87
C TYR A 429 10.49 19.28 -9.42
N TRP A 430 11.37 19.55 -10.37
CA TRP A 430 12.30 18.56 -10.90
C TRP A 430 13.63 18.65 -10.17
N TYR A 431 14.10 17.53 -9.65
CA TYR A 431 15.39 17.40 -9.01
C TYR A 431 16.29 16.54 -9.87
N ARG A 432 17.59 16.85 -9.90
CA ARG A 432 18.59 15.85 -10.25
C ARG A 432 18.45 14.70 -9.26
N PHE A 433 18.42 13.46 -9.74
CA PHE A 433 18.05 12.32 -8.91
C PHE A 433 18.91 12.22 -7.64
N ALA A 434 20.24 12.41 -7.76
CA ALA A 434 21.17 12.36 -6.64
C ALA A 434 20.97 13.49 -5.61
N ASP A 435 20.32 14.59 -5.99
CA ASP A 435 20.14 15.78 -5.16
C ASP A 435 18.70 15.88 -4.59
N GLN A 436 17.86 14.87 -4.82
CA GLN A 436 16.56 14.80 -4.15
C GLN A 436 16.75 14.64 -2.63
N PRO A 437 15.82 15.16 -1.80
CA PRO A 437 15.97 15.17 -0.34
C PRO A 437 16.21 13.80 0.29
N ALA A 438 15.55 12.75 -0.22
CA ALA A 438 15.75 11.38 0.28
C ALA A 438 17.20 10.91 0.10
N MET A 439 17.83 11.18 -1.05
CA MET A 439 19.21 10.77 -1.33
C MET A 439 20.22 11.58 -0.51
N LEU A 440 19.93 12.87 -0.26
CA LEU A 440 20.74 13.72 0.62
C LEU A 440 20.72 13.27 2.09
N ASN A 441 19.68 12.55 2.51
CA ASN A 441 19.50 12.06 3.88
C ASN A 441 19.68 10.53 4.00
N ALA A 442 20.23 9.87 2.98
CA ALA A 442 20.38 8.42 2.91
C ALA A 442 21.75 7.90 3.41
N ASP A 443 22.49 8.70 4.18
CA ASP A 443 23.88 8.39 4.60
C ASP A 443 24.76 8.01 3.40
N LEU A 444 24.79 8.86 2.37
CA LEU A 444 25.63 8.67 1.18
C LEU A 444 26.60 9.82 1.03
N THR A 445 27.86 9.53 0.70
CA THR A 445 28.82 10.57 0.31
C THR A 445 28.44 11.18 -1.05
N PRO A 446 28.95 12.37 -1.40
CA PRO A 446 28.77 12.92 -2.73
C PRO A 446 29.15 11.93 -3.85
N GLU A 447 30.27 11.22 -3.70
CA GLU A 447 30.75 10.25 -4.68
C GLU A 447 29.82 9.03 -4.79
N GLU A 448 29.31 8.54 -3.66
CA GLU A 448 28.32 7.46 -3.65
C GLU A 448 27.03 7.88 -4.36
N ARG A 449 26.55 9.12 -4.14
CA ARG A 449 25.37 9.66 -4.83
C ARG A 449 25.58 9.77 -6.34
N GLU A 450 26.78 10.14 -6.79
CA GLU A 450 27.14 10.15 -8.22
C GLU A 450 27.12 8.75 -8.85
N VAL A 451 27.50 7.71 -8.10
CA VAL A 451 27.34 6.32 -8.58
C VAL A 451 25.86 5.98 -8.77
N VAL A 452 25.00 6.36 -7.81
CA VAL A 452 23.56 6.11 -7.93
C VAL A 452 22.97 6.91 -9.09
N GLN A 453 23.37 8.17 -9.29
CA GLN A 453 22.96 9.00 -10.42
C GLN A 453 23.21 8.28 -11.75
N LYS A 454 24.42 7.77 -11.98
CA LYS A 454 24.78 7.06 -13.21
C LYS A 454 23.90 5.82 -13.43
N ARG A 455 23.65 5.04 -12.36
CA ARG A 455 22.75 3.87 -12.41
C ARG A 455 21.33 4.26 -12.79
N VAL A 456 20.83 5.37 -12.24
CA VAL A 456 19.50 5.88 -12.55
C VAL A 456 19.40 6.40 -13.98
N GLU A 457 20.44 7.06 -14.49
CA GLU A 457 20.48 7.50 -15.88
C GLU A 457 20.41 6.31 -16.85
N LEU A 458 21.10 5.22 -16.54
CA LEU A 458 20.99 3.96 -17.28
C LEU A 458 19.53 3.46 -17.29
N LEU A 459 18.88 3.42 -16.13
CA LEU A 459 17.48 3.01 -16.01
C LEU A 459 16.53 3.91 -16.80
N HIS A 460 16.64 5.23 -16.67
CA HIS A 460 15.73 6.17 -17.37
C HIS A 460 15.84 6.06 -18.90
N ARG A 461 17.03 5.74 -19.43
CA ARG A 461 17.23 5.52 -20.87
C ARG A 461 16.60 4.22 -21.35
N ALA A 462 16.69 3.14 -20.56
CA ALA A 462 16.29 1.81 -21.00
C ALA A 462 14.84 1.43 -20.62
N TRP A 463 14.34 1.91 -19.48
CA TRP A 463 13.13 1.41 -18.84
C TRP A 463 12.02 2.44 -18.88
N THR A 464 11.31 2.54 -20.01
CA THR A 464 10.18 3.47 -20.17
C THR A 464 8.86 2.96 -19.57
N LYS A 465 7.93 3.88 -19.27
CA LYS A 465 6.65 3.59 -18.60
C LYS A 465 5.63 2.74 -19.38
N ASP A 466 5.86 2.49 -20.67
CA ASP A 466 4.90 1.84 -21.57
C ASP A 466 5.25 0.36 -21.86
N ARG A 467 6.21 -0.20 -21.11
CA ARG A 467 6.69 -1.58 -21.25
C ARG A 467 6.02 -2.52 -20.24
N ASN A 468 6.04 -3.82 -20.51
CA ASN A 468 5.61 -4.82 -19.54
C ASN A 468 6.80 -5.29 -18.70
N TYR A 469 6.82 -4.92 -17.42
CA TYR A 469 7.82 -5.37 -16.43
C TYR A 469 7.30 -6.57 -15.64
N LEU A 470 6.13 -6.38 -15.02
CA LEU A 470 5.36 -7.45 -14.39
C LEU A 470 4.52 -8.17 -15.46
N PRO A 471 4.36 -9.51 -15.37
CA PRO A 471 3.43 -10.24 -16.23
C PRO A 471 2.01 -9.68 -16.09
N PRO A 472 1.30 -9.33 -17.18
CA PRO A 472 -0.05 -8.75 -17.11
C PRO A 472 -1.05 -9.73 -16.46
N PRO A 473 -2.16 -9.22 -15.89
CA PRO A 473 -3.24 -10.09 -15.41
C PRO A 473 -3.92 -10.77 -16.61
N ASP A 474 -4.41 -11.99 -16.41
CA ASP A 474 -5.16 -12.74 -17.42
C ASP A 474 -6.69 -12.68 -17.21
N VAL A 475 -7.14 -11.98 -16.17
CA VAL A 475 -8.54 -11.65 -15.88
C VAL A 475 -8.71 -10.16 -15.57
N GLY A 476 -9.94 -9.68 -15.71
CA GLY A 476 -10.30 -8.30 -15.36
C GLY A 476 -9.60 -7.25 -16.23
N THR A 477 -9.71 -5.99 -15.79
CA THR A 477 -9.08 -4.84 -16.46
C THR A 477 -8.17 -4.12 -15.47
N LEU A 478 -7.12 -3.46 -15.97
CA LEU A 478 -6.21 -2.70 -15.11
C LEU A 478 -6.83 -1.40 -14.63
N ALA A 479 -6.62 -1.08 -13.35
CA ALA A 479 -6.96 0.21 -12.77
C ALA A 479 -6.08 1.30 -13.40
N HIS A 480 -6.59 2.53 -13.40
CA HIS A 480 -5.83 3.70 -13.81
C HIS A 480 -5.34 4.45 -12.58
N LEU A 481 -4.08 4.91 -12.61
CA LEU A 481 -3.68 6.03 -11.77
C LEU A 481 -4.45 7.28 -12.21
N ASP A 482 -4.58 8.24 -11.32
CA ASP A 482 -5.05 9.57 -11.69
C ASP A 482 -4.20 10.10 -12.86
N PRO A 483 -4.79 10.42 -14.02
CA PRO A 483 -4.04 10.86 -15.19
C PRO A 483 -3.15 12.08 -14.93
N ALA A 484 -3.51 12.94 -13.97
CA ALA A 484 -2.71 14.11 -13.60
C ALA A 484 -1.35 13.76 -12.96
N LEU A 485 -1.17 12.52 -12.50
CA LEU A 485 0.09 12.03 -11.96
C LEU A 485 1.06 11.55 -13.04
N ILE A 486 0.58 11.28 -14.26
CA ILE A 486 1.43 10.90 -15.38
C ILE A 486 2.02 12.17 -15.97
N VAL A 487 3.30 12.43 -15.69
CA VAL A 487 3.97 13.67 -16.08
C VAL A 487 4.94 13.44 -17.24
N THR A 488 5.12 14.49 -18.05
CA THR A 488 6.14 14.51 -19.10
C THR A 488 7.36 15.27 -18.55
N PRO A 489 8.56 14.66 -18.55
CA PRO A 489 9.78 15.39 -18.21
C PRO A 489 9.97 16.63 -19.11
N PRO A 490 10.37 17.78 -18.54
CA PRO A 490 10.78 18.93 -19.34
C PRO A 490 11.96 18.56 -20.26
N PRO A 491 12.11 19.25 -21.40
CA PRO A 491 13.23 19.01 -22.32
C PRO A 491 14.58 19.01 -21.61
N GLY A 492 15.36 17.93 -21.78
CA GLY A 492 16.67 17.75 -21.15
C GLY A 492 16.63 17.14 -19.75
N LEU A 493 15.45 16.92 -19.17
CA LEU A 493 15.27 16.30 -17.85
C LEU A 493 14.70 14.87 -17.93
N GLU A 494 14.68 14.26 -19.12
CA GLU A 494 14.15 12.91 -19.32
C GLU A 494 14.98 11.83 -18.61
N VAL A 495 16.26 12.11 -18.37
CA VAL A 495 17.23 11.14 -17.86
C VAL A 495 17.99 11.70 -16.67
N GLY A 496 17.97 10.98 -15.55
CA GLY A 496 18.69 11.38 -14.34
C GLY A 496 17.99 12.44 -13.48
N TYR A 497 16.73 12.77 -13.78
CA TYR A 497 15.92 13.72 -13.02
C TYR A 497 14.56 13.12 -12.66
N VAL A 498 13.97 13.58 -11.56
CA VAL A 498 12.69 13.07 -11.05
C VAL A 498 11.78 14.20 -10.56
N PRO A 499 10.45 14.06 -10.72
CA PRO A 499 9.47 14.98 -10.15
C PRO A 499 9.28 14.71 -8.65
N ILE A 500 9.45 15.73 -7.81
CA ILE A 500 9.29 15.65 -6.35
C ILE A 500 8.19 16.61 -5.90
N ALA A 501 7.17 16.08 -5.22
CA ALA A 501 6.13 16.88 -4.58
C ALA A 501 6.68 17.66 -3.39
N THR A 502 6.38 18.97 -3.31
CA THR A 502 6.82 19.85 -2.21
C THR A 502 5.65 20.46 -1.45
N ARG A 503 4.45 20.45 -2.04
CA ARG A 503 3.22 20.90 -1.40
C ARG A 503 2.02 20.16 -1.97
N GLN A 504 1.03 19.86 -1.13
CA GLN A 504 -0.28 19.37 -1.55
C GLN A 504 -1.37 20.01 -0.69
N GLU A 505 -2.40 20.57 -1.31
CA GLU A 505 -3.48 21.28 -0.61
C GLU A 505 -4.81 21.16 -1.37
N LEU A 506 -5.94 21.40 -0.72
CA LEU A 506 -7.23 21.45 -1.39
C LEU A 506 -7.31 22.64 -2.35
N ASP A 507 -7.92 22.41 -3.52
CA ASP A 507 -8.17 23.44 -4.50
C ASP A 507 -9.32 24.35 -4.05
N VAL A 508 -8.99 25.50 -3.46
CA VAL A 508 -9.98 26.50 -2.99
C VAL A 508 -10.73 27.22 -4.12
N SER A 509 -10.47 26.87 -5.38
CA SER A 509 -11.17 27.44 -6.54
C SER A 509 -12.42 26.66 -6.99
N ARG A 510 -12.88 25.69 -6.18
CA ARG A 510 -14.09 24.89 -6.43
C ARG A 510 -15.23 25.20 -5.46
#